data_AF-A0A935F6N4-F1
#
_entry.id   AF-A0A935F6N4-F1
#
_cell.length_a   1.000
_cell.length_b   1.000
_cell.length_c   1.000
_cell.angle_alpha   90.00
_cell.angle_beta   90.00
_cell.angle_gamma   90.00
#
_symmetry.space_group_name_H-M   'P 1'
#
loop_
_entity.id
_entity.type
_entity.pdbx_description
1 polymer ?
#
loop_
_entity_poly.entity_id
_entity_poly.type
_entity_poly.pdbx_seq_one_letter_code
_entity_poly.pdbx_strand_id
1 'polypeptide(L)' 'MATYEQVTYNSPDGAQVGSGISEKVAFYGTTPISQRAGAAQATSLVATASSADVTTDVKAAIIEIMNTLQAAGIWKGAA' A
#
# COMPACT_ATOMS: atom_id res chain seq x y z
N MET A 1 -14.10 -27.55 -1.59
CA MET A 1 -12.80 -27.08 -1.05
C MET A 1 -12.61 -25.66 -1.56
N ALA A 2 -12.21 -24.72 -0.71
CA ALA A 2 -11.93 -23.36 -1.16
C ALA A 2 -10.86 -23.40 -2.26
N THR A 3 -11.03 -22.64 -3.34
CA THR A 3 -10.06 -22.57 -4.45
C THR A 3 -8.82 -21.73 -4.12
N TYR A 4 -8.69 -21.31 -2.86
CA TYR A 4 -7.63 -20.46 -2.35
C TYR A 4 -7.00 -21.10 -1.10
N GLU A 5 -5.68 -20.95 -0.99
CA GLU A 5 -4.90 -21.38 0.18
C GLU A 5 -5.12 -20.40 1.34
N GLN A 6 -5.31 -20.93 2.55
CA GLN A 6 -5.32 -20.13 3.78
C GLN A 6 -3.85 -19.91 4.17
N VAL A 7 -3.38 -18.66 4.18
CA VAL A 7 -1.98 -18.32 4.47
C VAL A 7 -1.64 -18.46 5.97
N THR A 8 -2.66 -18.68 6.81
CA THR A 8 -2.61 -18.71 8.27
C THR A 8 -3.35 -19.95 8.81
N TYR A 9 -3.20 -20.20 10.11
CA TYR A 9 -3.91 -21.27 10.83
C TYR A 9 -5.05 -20.74 11.72
N ASN A 10 -5.59 -19.54 11.42
CA ASN A 10 -6.61 -18.84 12.21
C ASN A 10 -6.15 -18.44 13.63
N SER A 11 -4.87 -18.12 13.81
CA SER A 11 -4.41 -17.48 15.05
C SER A 11 -5.14 -16.14 15.27
N PRO A 12 -5.56 -15.80 16.52
CA PRO A 12 -6.06 -14.46 16.84
C PRO A 12 -5.06 -13.33 16.50
N ASP A 13 -3.77 -13.64 16.52
CA ASP A 13 -2.70 -12.68 16.22
C ASP A 13 -2.55 -12.38 14.71
N GLY A 14 -3.21 -13.18 13.85
CA GLY A 14 -3.17 -13.02 12.39
C GLY A 14 -1.85 -13.49 11.76
N ALA A 15 -1.48 -12.86 10.64
CA ALA A 15 -0.22 -13.10 9.95
C ALA A 15 0.43 -11.78 9.52
N GLN A 16 1.76 -11.78 9.55
CA GLN A 16 2.58 -10.65 9.16
C GLN A 16 3.15 -10.89 7.77
N VAL A 17 3.12 -9.85 6.93
CA VAL A 17 3.76 -9.84 5.61
C VAL A 17 4.85 -8.77 5.62
N GLY A 18 6.10 -9.21 5.66
CA GLY A 18 7.29 -8.37 5.84
C GLY A 18 7.62 -8.11 7.32
N SER A 19 8.90 -8.21 7.69
CA SER A 19 9.41 -8.07 9.08
C SER A 19 10.19 -6.79 9.36
N GLY A 20 10.59 -6.04 8.33
CA GLY A 20 11.31 -4.78 8.48
C GLY A 20 11.23 -3.87 7.25
N ILE A 21 11.60 -2.59 7.42
CA ILE A 21 11.43 -1.55 6.39
C ILE A 21 12.19 -1.82 5.09
N SER A 22 13.28 -2.58 5.17
CA SER A 22 14.13 -2.94 4.02
C SER A 22 13.70 -4.25 3.34
N GLU A 23 12.81 -5.02 3.96
CA GLU A 23 12.28 -6.24 3.38
C GLU A 23 11.34 -5.87 2.24
N LYS A 24 11.42 -6.63 1.13
CA LYS A 24 10.62 -6.36 -0.06
C LYS A 24 9.47 -7.36 -0.16
N VAL A 25 8.29 -6.85 -0.51
CA VAL A 25 7.05 -7.63 -0.66
C VAL A 25 6.45 -7.34 -2.03
N ALA A 26 5.90 -8.37 -2.69
CA ALA A 26 5.09 -8.25 -3.91
C ALA A 26 3.95 -9.26 -3.91
N PHE A 27 2.91 -8.94 -4.68
CA PHE A 27 1.77 -9.82 -4.94
C PHE A 27 1.67 -10.11 -6.44
N TYR A 28 1.09 -11.27 -6.80
CA TYR A 28 0.80 -11.67 -8.19
C TYR A 28 2.02 -11.66 -9.13
N GLY A 29 3.20 -12.07 -8.66
CA GLY A 29 4.41 -12.19 -9.51
C GLY A 29 5.02 -10.86 -9.95
N THR A 30 4.61 -9.74 -9.34
CA THR A 30 5.16 -8.41 -9.61
C THR A 30 6.52 -8.21 -8.92
N THR A 31 7.22 -7.11 -9.25
CA THR A 31 8.54 -6.81 -8.68
C THR A 31 8.40 -6.42 -7.20
N PRO A 32 9.09 -7.09 -6.26
CA PRO A 32 9.02 -6.76 -4.83
C PRO A 32 9.40 -5.31 -4.50
N ILE A 33 8.62 -4.66 -3.63
CA ILE A 33 8.87 -3.30 -3.14
C ILE A 33 9.11 -3.28 -1.62
N SER A 34 9.98 -2.39 -1.16
CA SER A 34 10.18 -2.13 0.28
C SER A 34 9.19 -1.10 0.81
N GLN A 35 9.03 -1.02 2.13
CA GLN A 35 8.20 0.02 2.75
C GLN A 35 8.72 1.42 2.38
N ARG A 36 7.81 2.33 2.02
CA ARG A 36 8.18 3.73 1.75
C ARG A 36 8.45 4.48 3.05
N ALA A 37 9.54 5.23 3.08
CA ALA A 37 9.89 6.10 4.20
C ALA A 37 8.93 7.31 4.38
N GLY A 38 8.16 7.67 3.36
CA GLY A 38 7.36 8.90 3.30
C GLY A 38 5.89 8.80 3.70
N ALA A 39 5.39 7.63 4.15
CA ALA A 39 3.95 7.43 4.38
C ALA A 39 3.32 8.42 5.40
N ALA A 40 4.09 8.83 6.41
CA ALA A 40 3.66 9.83 7.39
C ALA A 40 3.47 11.22 6.78
N GLN A 41 4.29 11.61 5.79
CA GLN A 41 4.19 12.90 5.11
C GLN A 41 2.93 12.94 4.22
N ALA A 42 2.66 11.87 3.47
CA ALA A 42 1.45 11.75 2.66
C ALA A 42 0.17 11.87 3.51
N THR A 43 0.15 11.27 4.70
CA THR A 43 -1.00 11.33 5.62
C THR A 43 -1.21 12.74 6.18
N SER A 44 -0.12 13.44 6.54
CA SER A 44 -0.18 14.82 7.03
C SER A 44 -0.70 15.81 5.98
N LEU A 45 -0.34 15.60 4.71
CA LEU A 45 -0.82 16.39 3.58
C LEU A 45 -2.33 16.22 3.36
N VAL A 46 -2.85 14.99 3.48
CA VAL A 46 -4.29 14.71 3.39
C VAL A 46 -5.06 15.30 4.58
N ALA A 47 -4.53 15.17 5.81
CA ALA A 47 -5.20 15.65 7.02
C ALA A 47 -5.38 17.18 7.07
N THR A 48 -4.57 17.93 6.32
CA THR A 48 -4.61 19.40 6.28
C THR A 48 -5.51 19.92 5.14
N ALA A 49 -6.01 19.04 4.26
CA ALA A 49 -6.80 19.43 3.12
C ALA A 49 -8.26 19.74 3.50
N SER A 50 -8.77 20.86 2.97
CA SER A 50 -10.18 21.27 3.11
C SER A 50 -11.00 20.78 1.91
N SER A 51 -12.30 20.58 2.11
CA SER A 51 -13.27 20.12 1.08
C SER A 51 -13.42 21.05 -0.13
N ALA A 52 -12.84 22.26 -0.08
CA ALA A 52 -12.90 23.23 -1.17
C ALA A 52 -11.98 22.89 -2.35
N ASP A 53 -10.90 22.11 -2.15
CA ASP A 53 -9.96 21.78 -3.22
C ASP A 53 -9.31 20.43 -2.95
N VAL A 54 -9.38 19.54 -3.93
CA VAL A 54 -8.37 18.48 -4.09
C VAL A 54 -7.05 19.19 -4.43
N THR A 55 -6.37 19.75 -3.42
CA THR A 55 -5.15 20.54 -3.57
C THR A 55 -4.02 19.69 -4.15
N THR A 56 -2.94 20.34 -4.60
CA THR A 56 -1.72 19.67 -5.09
C THR A 56 -1.21 18.63 -4.08
N ASP A 57 -1.34 18.90 -2.79
CA ASP A 57 -0.88 18.05 -1.70
C ASP A 57 -1.68 16.75 -1.59
N VAL A 58 -3.01 16.82 -1.71
CA VAL A 58 -3.88 15.63 -1.78
C VAL A 58 -3.59 14.82 -3.04
N LYS A 59 -3.40 15.49 -4.19
CA LYS A 59 -3.03 14.82 -5.44
C LYS A 59 -1.70 14.09 -5.33
N ALA A 60 -0.69 14.73 -4.72
CA ALA A 60 0.62 14.12 -4.51
C ALA A 60 0.53 12.88 -3.60
N ALA A 61 -0.21 12.97 -2.49
CA ALA A 61 -0.43 11.84 -1.59
C ALA A 61 -1.16 10.68 -2.29
N ILE A 62 -2.20 10.98 -3.08
CA ILE A 62 -2.93 9.97 -3.84
C ILE A 62 -2.02 9.32 -4.90
N ILE A 63 -1.25 10.11 -5.66
CA ILE A 63 -0.31 9.58 -6.66
C ILE A 63 0.71 8.64 -6.00
N GLU A 64 1.22 8.99 -4.82
CA GLU A 64 2.14 8.12 -4.08
C GLU A 64 1.50 6.79 -3.66
N ILE A 65 0.28 6.83 -3.14
CA ILE A 65 -0.50 5.63 -2.78
C ILE A 65 -0.72 4.78 -4.03
N MET A 66 -1.19 5.37 -5.12
CA MET A 66 -1.45 4.70 -6.41
C MET A 66 -0.20 4.03 -6.95
N ASN A 67 0.94 4.71 -6.93
CA ASN A 67 2.21 4.17 -7.41
C ASN A 67 2.69 3.00 -6.53
N THR A 68 2.50 3.10 -5.21
CA THR A 68 2.88 2.04 -4.27
C THR A 68 2.05 0.78 -4.48
N LEU A 69 0.73 0.93 -4.58
CA LEU A 69 -0.18 -0.19 -4.77
C LEU A 69 -0.02 -0.84 -6.15
N GLN A 70 0.28 -0.06 -7.18
CA GLN A 70 0.65 -0.59 -8.50
C GLN A 70 1.95 -1.36 -8.46
N ALA A 71 3.00 -0.80 -7.85
CA ALA A 71 4.29 -1.46 -7.77
C ALA A 71 4.24 -2.75 -6.93
N ALA A 72 3.40 -2.80 -5.90
CA ALA A 72 3.15 -4.02 -5.13
C ALA A 72 2.29 -5.07 -5.86
N GLY A 73 1.70 -4.72 -7.01
CA GLY A 73 0.78 -5.59 -7.76
C GLY A 73 -0.63 -5.70 -7.19
N ILE A 74 -0.97 -4.90 -6.17
CA ILE A 74 -2.30 -4.89 -5.53
C ILE A 74 -3.31 -4.10 -6.38
N TRP A 75 -2.82 -3.10 -7.12
CA TRP A 75 -3.62 -2.31 -8.06
C TRP A 75 -3.12 -2.55 -9.49
N LYS A 76 -4.03 -2.93 -10.39
CA LYS A 76 -3.72 -3.15 -11.83
C LYS A 76 -2.97 -1.98 -12.50
N GLY A 77 -3.25 -0.73 -12.11
CA GLY A 77 -2.67 0.47 -12.71
C GLY A 77 -3.22 0.78 -14.11
N ALA A 78 -3.73 2.02 -14.27
CA ALA A 78 -4.53 2.50 -15.41
C ALA A 78 -5.79 1.66 -15.74
N ALA A 79 -6.86 2.34 -16.16
CA ALA A 79 -8.11 1.71 -16.58
C ALA A 79 -7.89 0.89 -17.88
#